data_AF-A0A1G9ISL5-F1
#
_entry.id   AF-A0A1G9ISL5-F1
#
_cell.length_a   1.000
_cell.length_b   1.000
_cell.length_c   1.000
_cell.angle_alpha   90.00
_cell.angle_beta   90.00
_cell.angle_gamma   90.00
#
_symmetry.space_group_name_H-M   'P 1'
#
loop_
_entity.id
_entity.type
_entity.pdbx_description
1 polymer ?
#
loop_
_entity_poly.entity_id
_entity_poly.type
_entity_poly.pdbx_seq_one_letter_code
_entity_poly.pdbx_strand_id
1 'polypeptide(L)' 'MDVINEIMQYSALGELNKWFRYLVVLLFSTIVTILFVMMVLLIENGAYRNIQFGY' A
#
# COMPACT_ATOMS: atom_id res chain seq x y z
N MET A 1 -8.30 21.62 -14.10
CA MET A 1 -8.75 20.22 -14.02
C MET A 1 -7.60 19.43 -13.43
N ASP A 2 -7.75 18.91 -12.21
CA ASP A 2 -6.67 18.16 -11.55
C ASP A 2 -6.55 16.76 -12.11
N VAL A 3 -5.33 16.35 -12.47
CA VAL A 3 -5.00 15.00 -12.95
C VAL A 3 -5.43 13.93 -11.94
N ILE A 4 -5.38 14.26 -10.66
CA ILE A 4 -5.87 13.38 -9.58
C ILE A 4 -7.37 13.12 -9.72
N ASN A 5 -8.19 14.13 -10.05
CA ASN A 5 -9.63 13.97 -10.24
C ASN A 5 -9.95 13.15 -11.49
N GLU A 6 -9.15 13.26 -12.54
CA GLU A 6 -9.34 12.52 -13.79
C GLU A 6 -9.02 11.03 -13.62
N ILE A 7 -7.86 10.69 -13.01
CA ILE A 7 -7.53 9.32 -12.63
C ILE A 7 -8.62 8.76 -11.71
N MET A 8 -9.13 9.59 -10.81
CA MET A 8 -10.20 9.19 -9.93
C MET A 8 -11.52 8.89 -10.67
N GLN A 9 -11.88 9.67 -11.67
CA GLN A 9 -13.17 9.57 -12.38
C GLN A 9 -13.17 8.48 -13.46
N TYR A 10 -12.03 8.24 -14.12
CA TYR A 10 -11.89 7.23 -15.19
C TYR A 10 -11.29 5.89 -14.71
N SER A 11 -10.83 5.81 -13.45
CA SER A 11 -10.50 4.53 -12.82
C SER A 11 -11.76 3.70 -12.58
N ALA A 12 -11.63 2.38 -12.44
CA ALA A 12 -12.70 1.47 -11.99
C ALA A 12 -13.34 1.88 -10.65
N LEU A 13 -12.74 2.84 -9.94
CA LEU A 13 -13.23 3.47 -8.72
C LEU A 13 -14.22 4.63 -8.96
N GLY A 14 -14.43 5.05 -10.22
CA GLY A 14 -15.26 6.20 -10.60
C GLY A 14 -16.77 5.97 -10.43
N GLU A 15 -17.24 4.75 -10.71
CA GLU A 15 -18.65 4.35 -10.49
C GLU A 15 -18.94 3.90 -9.06
N LEU A 16 -17.90 3.76 -8.24
CA LEU A 16 -18.02 3.33 -6.86
C LEU A 16 -18.46 4.51 -5.98
N ASN A 17 -19.46 4.29 -5.13
CA ASN A 17 -19.90 5.30 -4.17
C ASN A 17 -18.70 5.86 -3.39
N LYS A 18 -18.64 7.19 -3.24
CA LYS A 18 -17.51 7.96 -2.69
C LYS A 18 -16.95 7.33 -1.41
N TRP A 19 -17.81 6.84 -0.52
CA TRP A 19 -17.39 6.16 0.71
C TRP A 19 -16.62 4.86 0.48
N PHE A 20 -17.11 3.98 -0.40
CA PHE A 20 -16.43 2.73 -0.73
C PHE A 20 -15.10 2.99 -1.44
N ARG A 21 -15.04 4.01 -2.27
CA ARG A 21 -13.79 4.46 -2.90
C ARG A 21 -12.75 4.88 -1.87
N TYR A 22 -13.13 5.68 -0.87
CA TYR A 22 -12.22 6.03 0.23
C TYR A 22 -11.76 4.80 1.02
N LEU A 23 -12.67 3.85 1.28
CA LEU A 23 -12.34 2.60 1.98
C LEU A 23 -11.33 1.75 1.19
N VAL A 24 -11.50 1.63 -0.13
CA VAL A 24 -10.56 0.86 -0.98
C VAL A 24 -9.19 1.53 -0.99
N VAL A 25 -9.13 2.85 -1.12
CA VAL A 25 -7.86 3.60 -1.08
C VAL A 25 -7.19 3.47 0.28
N LEU A 26 -7.95 3.55 1.38
CA LEU A 26 -7.44 3.39 2.74
C LEU A 26 -6.91 1.98 2.96
N LEU A 27 -7.65 0.96 2.51
CA LEU A 27 -7.25 -0.44 2.62
C LEU A 27 -5.96 -0.72 1.83
N PHE A 28 -5.89 -0.24 0.59
CA PHE A 28 -4.67 -0.35 -0.23
C PHE A 28 -3.49 0.36 0.46
N SER A 29 -3.68 1.60 0.91
CA SER A 29 -2.64 2.35 1.61
C SER A 29 -2.16 1.60 2.85
N THR A 30 -3.08 1.02 3.62
CA THR A 30 -2.77 0.27 4.85
C THR A 30 -1.90 -0.94 4.54
N ILE A 31 -2.25 -1.72 3.51
CA ILE A 31 -1.47 -2.88 3.09
C ILE A 31 -0.06 -2.46 2.68
N VAL A 32 0.07 -1.42 1.84
CA VAL A 32 1.36 -0.90 1.39
C VAL A 32 2.20 -0.44 2.58
N THR A 33 1.61 0.30 3.53
CA THR A 33 2.30 0.73 4.75
C THR A 33 2.77 -0.45 5.59
N ILE A 34 1.94 -1.47 5.80
CA ILE A 34 2.33 -2.66 6.57
C ILE A 34 3.51 -3.39 5.91
N LEU A 35 3.44 -3.62 4.60
CA LEU A 35 4.52 -4.27 3.86
C LEU A 35 5.82 -3.45 3.93
N PHE A 36 5.72 -2.13 3.81
CA PHE A 36 6.86 -1.23 3.91
C PHE A 36 7.48 -1.26 5.31
N VAL A 37 6.66 -1.23 6.37
CA VAL A 37 7.12 -1.36 7.76
C VAL A 37 7.83 -2.71 7.97
N MET A 38 7.26 -3.81 7.48
CA MET A 38 7.90 -5.12 7.56
C MET A 38 9.25 -5.16 6.82
N MET A 39 9.35 -4.51 5.65
CA MET A 39 10.60 -4.40 4.91
C MET A 39 11.65 -3.63 5.71
N VAL A 40 11.29 -2.48 6.30
CA VAL A 40 12.20 -1.68 7.15
C VAL A 40 12.65 -2.51 8.35
N LEU A 41 11.73 -3.18 9.03
CA LEU A 41 12.05 -4.05 10.16
C LEU A 41 13.00 -5.18 9.77
N LEU A 42 12.83 -5.79 8.59
CA LEU A 42 13.74 -6.81 8.09
C LEU A 42 15.13 -6.26 7.77
N ILE A 43 15.24 -5.05 7.24
CA ILE A 43 16.55 -4.43 6.97
C ILE A 43 17.26 -4.10 8.28
N GLU A 44 16.56 -3.47 9.23
CA GLU A 44 17.13 -3.07 10.52
C GLU A 44 17.46 -4.28 11.41
N ASN A 45 16.56 -5.25 11.51
CA ASN A 45 16.72 -6.41 12.40
C ASN A 45 17.39 -7.60 11.71
N GLY A 46 17.39 -7.68 10.37
CA GLY A 46 18.04 -8.75 9.62
C GLY A 46 19.57 -8.69 9.70
N ALA A 47 20.14 -7.51 9.97
CA ALA A 47 21.57 -7.39 10.30
C ALA A 47 21.91 -8.06 11.65
N TYR A 48 20.98 -8.05 12.62
CA TYR A 48 21.17 -8.63 13.95
C TYR A 48 20.72 -10.10 14.03
N ARG A 49 19.70 -10.48 13.25
CA ARG A 49 19.27 -11.86 13.09
C ARG A 49 19.71 -12.31 11.71
N ASN A 50 20.89 -12.92 11.63
CA ASN A 50 21.41 -13.55 10.43
C ASN A 50 20.38 -14.58 9.94
N ILE A 51 19.44 -14.16 9.07
CA ILE A 51 18.46 -15.04 8.44
C ILE A 51 19.24 -15.78 7.36
N GLN A 52 20.00 -16.79 7.79
CA GLN A 52 20.49 -17.81 6.88
C GLN A 52 19.26 -18.51 6.31
N PHE A 53 18.85 -18.10 5.11
CA PHE A 53 18.09 -18.97 4.23
C PHE A 53 19.07 -20.06 3.78
N GLY A 54 19.32 -21.02 4.68
CA GLY A 54 20.20 -22.15 4.43
C GLY A 54 19.68 -22.93 3.23
N TYR A 55 20.54 -23.04 2.23
CA TYR A 55 20.57 -24.14 1.28
C TYR A 55 21.75 -25.03 1.65
#